data_AF-A0AAW2P3M6-F1
#
_entry.id   AF-A0AAW2P3M6-F1
#
_cell.length_a   1.000
_cell.length_b   1.000
_cell.length_c   1.000
_cell.angle_alpha   90.00
_cell.angle_beta   90.00
_cell.angle_gamma   90.00
#
_symmetry.space_group_name_H-M   'P 1'
#
loop_
_entity.id
_entity.type
_entity.pdbx_description
1 polymer ?
#
loop_
_entity_poly.entity_id
_entity_poly.type
_entity_poly.pdbx_seq_one_letter_code
_entity_poly.pdbx_strand_id
1 'polypeptide(L)'
;MRSCCSADMERKVQGILKLIEEDGDSFAKRAEMYYKRRPELISSVEEVYKAFRALGDRYDLLSKDLQNANHTIATVFPEQVQFEMGEDEYYPTPKIPEKPQIPELNMLNVPQVPQAPSKDLKRIMSAASKQFQRKKSTKVENWIKAADVKSGLTKDEALAEINKLQKDILALQTVKEFVKSSYESGVTKYWEIENQIMDMQKRVSRLQDEFNIGSVIEDDEARTLMAEAALKSCQETLAMLQEKQEKSTREAREEHKRIEVACQRVQSLRQKFMREQYDEEEPSEGDKKATKAHSSGKDVDALIQETREIEGFGIILKKAWIWAHWQI
;
A
#
# COMPACT_ATOMS: atom_id res chain seq x y z
N MET A 1 10.99 -11.81 22.74
CA MET A 1 10.49 -11.40 24.08
C MET A 1 9.67 -12.48 24.79
N ARG A 2 8.72 -13.17 24.13
CA ARG A 2 7.87 -14.21 24.77
C ARG A 2 8.64 -15.41 25.37
N SER A 3 9.74 -15.83 24.72
CA SER A 3 10.53 -17.00 25.15
C SER A 3 11.38 -16.79 26.42
N CYS A 4 11.75 -15.54 26.76
CA CYS A 4 12.62 -15.27 27.90
C CYS A 4 11.85 -15.25 29.23
N CYS A 5 10.67 -14.60 29.24
CA CYS A 5 9.84 -14.48 30.45
C CYS A 5 9.28 -15.82 30.94
N SER A 6 8.98 -16.76 30.03
CA SER A 6 8.53 -18.12 30.42
C SER A 6 9.66 -18.89 31.11
N ALA A 7 10.86 -18.85 30.54
CA ALA A 7 12.02 -19.55 31.09
C ALA A 7 12.45 -18.96 32.45
N ASP A 8 12.34 -17.65 32.65
CA ASP A 8 12.65 -17.01 33.94
C ASP A 8 11.65 -17.38 35.04
N MET A 9 10.36 -17.42 34.72
CA MET A 9 9.34 -17.85 35.67
C MET A 9 9.49 -19.34 36.01
N GLU A 10 9.79 -20.16 35.02
CA GLU A 10 10.06 -21.59 35.21
C GLU A 10 11.27 -21.82 36.13
N ARG A 11 12.37 -21.06 35.96
CA ARG A 11 13.52 -21.08 36.87
C ARG A 11 13.15 -20.67 38.29
N LYS A 12 12.34 -19.61 38.45
CA LYS A 12 11.88 -19.15 39.78
C LYS A 12 11.01 -20.20 40.47
N VAL A 13 10.10 -20.84 39.73
CA VAL A 13 9.24 -21.93 40.25
C VAL A 13 10.09 -23.14 40.65
N GLN A 14 11.05 -23.55 39.82
CA GLN A 14 11.99 -24.62 40.17
C GLN A 14 12.84 -24.28 41.41
N GLY A 15 13.24 -23.01 41.57
CA GLY A 15 13.94 -22.53 42.77
C GLY A 15 13.08 -22.64 44.04
N ILE A 16 11.81 -22.25 43.95
CA ILE A 16 10.83 -22.38 45.05
C ILE A 16 10.61 -23.85 45.41
N LEU A 17 10.50 -24.74 44.43
CA LEU A 17 10.34 -26.18 44.67
C LEU A 17 11.56 -26.77 45.38
N LYS A 18 12.78 -26.38 45.00
CA LYS A 18 14.02 -26.81 45.66
C LYS A 18 14.15 -26.29 47.10
N LEU A 19 13.55 -25.16 47.44
CA LEU A 19 13.50 -24.67 48.82
C LEU A 19 12.60 -25.55 49.70
N ILE A 20 11.61 -26.22 49.09
CA ILE A 20 10.63 -27.08 49.75
C ILE A 20 11.09 -28.54 49.77
N GLU A 21 11.73 -29.02 48.71
CA GLU A 21 12.37 -30.34 48.66
C GLU A 21 13.61 -30.35 49.57
N GLU A 22 13.61 -31.11 50.68
CA GLU A 22 14.84 -31.80 51.13
C GLU A 22 14.72 -32.85 52.25
N ASP A 23 15.73 -33.73 52.17
CA ASP A 23 16.10 -34.89 52.99
C ASP A 23 16.49 -34.53 54.43
N GLY A 24 15.51 -34.56 55.32
CA GLY A 24 15.78 -34.76 56.74
C GLY A 24 15.78 -36.24 57.07
N ASP A 25 16.96 -36.84 57.30
CA ASP A 25 17.11 -38.20 57.84
C ASP A 25 16.42 -38.37 59.21
N SER A 26 16.09 -37.26 59.88
CA SER A 26 15.33 -37.22 61.14
C SER A 26 14.44 -35.96 61.24
N PHE A 27 13.33 -36.08 61.97
CA PHE A 27 12.29 -35.05 62.12
C PHE A 27 12.82 -33.71 62.65
N ALA A 28 13.70 -33.73 63.65
CA ALA A 28 14.26 -32.52 64.25
C ALA A 28 15.05 -31.68 63.23
N LYS A 29 15.82 -32.34 62.36
CA LYS A 29 16.64 -31.71 61.32
C LYS A 29 15.77 -31.10 60.21
N ARG A 30 14.65 -31.76 59.88
CA ARG A 30 13.65 -31.25 58.93
C ARG A 30 12.95 -29.98 59.45
N ALA A 31 12.58 -29.95 60.73
CA ALA A 31 11.97 -28.79 61.35
C ALA A 31 12.95 -27.59 61.41
N GLU A 32 14.21 -27.83 61.78
CA GLU A 32 15.24 -26.78 61.81
C GLU A 32 15.47 -26.15 60.43
N MET A 33 15.59 -26.98 59.39
CA MET A 33 15.78 -26.51 58.00
C MET A 33 14.58 -25.72 57.49
N TYR A 34 13.35 -26.14 57.82
CA TYR A 34 12.14 -25.40 57.45
C TYR A 34 12.16 -23.96 58.00
N TYR A 35 12.46 -23.78 59.29
CA TYR A 35 12.47 -22.43 59.87
C TYR A 35 13.60 -21.54 59.32
N LYS A 36 14.72 -22.12 58.88
CA LYS A 36 15.81 -21.39 58.22
C LYS A 36 15.45 -20.97 56.78
N ARG A 37 14.79 -21.85 56.01
CA ARG A 37 14.41 -21.59 54.60
C ARG A 37 13.12 -20.77 54.44
N ARG A 38 12.27 -20.72 55.46
CA ARG A 38 10.98 -20.04 55.43
C ARG A 38 11.02 -18.57 54.97
N PRO A 39 11.97 -17.71 55.38
CA PRO A 39 12.03 -16.32 54.92
C PRO A 39 12.30 -16.20 53.43
N GLU A 40 13.19 -17.04 52.90
CA GLU A 40 13.56 -17.07 51.48
C GLU A 40 12.42 -17.58 50.60
N LEU A 41 11.68 -18.58 51.10
CA LEU A 41 10.47 -19.09 50.45
C LEU A 41 9.37 -18.01 50.34
N ILE A 42 9.12 -17.28 51.43
CA ILE A 42 8.12 -16.19 51.45
C ILE A 42 8.52 -15.10 50.43
N SER A 43 9.79 -14.67 50.44
CA SER A 43 10.27 -13.64 49.52
C SER A 43 10.12 -14.08 48.05
N SER A 44 10.49 -15.32 47.74
CA SER A 44 10.42 -15.86 46.38
C SER A 44 8.98 -15.93 45.86
N VAL A 45 8.03 -16.37 46.71
CA VAL A 45 6.61 -16.43 46.35
C VAL A 45 6.00 -15.03 46.16
N GLU A 46 6.35 -14.08 47.03
CA GLU A 46 5.89 -12.69 46.89
C GLU A 46 6.38 -12.03 45.59
N GLU A 47 7.63 -12.28 45.20
CA GLU A 47 8.17 -11.77 43.94
C GLU A 47 7.44 -12.33 42.72
N VAL A 48 7.18 -13.64 42.70
CA VAL A 48 6.44 -14.30 41.61
C VAL A 48 5.01 -13.76 41.54
N TYR A 49 4.36 -13.54 42.69
CA TYR A 49 3.02 -12.95 42.75
C TYR A 49 2.99 -11.51 42.26
N LYS A 50 3.95 -10.67 42.68
CA LYS A 50 4.08 -9.28 42.20
C LYS A 50 4.32 -9.23 40.69
N ALA A 51 5.17 -10.11 40.15
CA ALA A 51 5.42 -10.20 38.72
C ALA A 51 4.17 -10.61 37.94
N PHE A 52 3.40 -11.58 38.44
CA PHE A 52 2.14 -12.01 37.82
C PHE A 52 1.08 -10.90 37.82
N ARG A 53 0.91 -10.18 38.95
CA ARG A 53 0.01 -9.02 39.02
C ARG A 53 0.39 -7.91 38.04
N ALA A 54 1.68 -7.55 37.99
CA ALA A 54 2.17 -6.54 37.06
C ALA A 54 1.94 -6.92 35.59
N LEU A 55 2.04 -8.21 35.25
CA LEU A 55 1.73 -8.70 33.92
C LEU A 55 0.24 -8.54 33.58
N GLY A 56 -0.66 -8.90 34.50
CA GLY A 56 -2.10 -8.70 34.35
C GLY A 56 -2.48 -7.23 34.16
N ASP A 57 -1.95 -6.35 35.02
CA ASP A 57 -2.22 -4.91 34.93
C ASP A 57 -1.76 -4.31 33.58
N ARG A 58 -0.63 -4.80 33.04
CA ARG A 58 -0.11 -4.37 31.74
C ARG A 58 -0.96 -4.88 30.56
N TYR A 59 -1.55 -6.07 30.68
CA TYR A 59 -2.49 -6.59 29.69
C TYR A 59 -3.78 -5.76 29.65
N ASP A 60 -4.35 -5.44 30.81
CA ASP A 60 -5.54 -4.59 30.92
C ASP A 60 -5.31 -3.20 30.32
N LEU A 61 -4.13 -2.61 30.56
CA LEU A 61 -3.74 -1.34 29.95
C LEU A 61 -3.67 -1.45 28.42
N LEU A 62 -2.97 -2.47 27.90
CA LEU A 62 -2.84 -2.67 26.46
C LEU A 62 -4.20 -2.93 25.78
N SER A 63 -5.09 -3.67 26.44
CA SER A 63 -6.45 -3.92 25.94
C SER A 63 -7.26 -2.63 25.85
N LYS A 64 -7.15 -1.73 26.83
CA LYS A 64 -7.81 -0.42 26.81
C LYS A 64 -7.24 0.48 25.72
N ASP A 65 -5.93 0.52 25.58
CA ASP A 65 -5.26 1.32 24.55
C ASP A 65 -5.63 0.86 23.14
N LEU A 66 -5.71 -0.46 22.93
CA LEU A 66 -6.17 -1.03 21.65
C LEU A 66 -7.62 -0.67 21.35
N GLN A 67 -8.52 -0.82 22.34
CA GLN A 67 -9.92 -0.43 22.18
C GLN A 67 -10.06 1.07 21.87
N ASN A 68 -9.28 1.92 22.54
CA ASN A 68 -9.28 3.35 22.31
C ASN A 68 -8.73 3.71 20.92
N ALA A 69 -7.67 3.05 20.47
CA ALA A 69 -7.14 3.21 19.12
C ALA A 69 -8.17 2.81 18.06
N ASN A 70 -8.83 1.66 18.23
CA ASN A 70 -9.88 1.18 17.33
C ASN A 70 -11.07 2.15 17.28
N HIS A 71 -11.49 2.67 18.44
CA HIS A 71 -12.55 3.68 18.53
C HIS A 71 -12.15 4.98 17.81
N THR A 72 -10.90 5.41 17.99
CA THR A 72 -10.36 6.62 17.35
C THR A 72 -10.32 6.45 15.83
N ILE A 73 -9.85 5.31 15.32
CA ILE A 73 -9.82 5.01 13.88
C ILE A 73 -11.24 5.02 13.31
N ALA A 74 -12.19 4.36 13.98
CA ALA A 74 -13.60 4.35 13.58
C ALA A 74 -14.23 5.76 13.55
N THR A 75 -13.80 6.65 14.45
CA THR A 75 -14.33 8.01 14.54
C THR A 75 -13.70 8.96 13.53
N VAL A 76 -12.39 8.83 13.27
CA VAL A 76 -11.64 9.73 12.36
C VAL A 76 -11.77 9.31 10.90
N PHE A 77 -11.99 8.02 10.63
CA PHE A 77 -12.10 7.46 9.27
C PHE A 77 -13.37 6.62 9.07
N PRO A 78 -14.57 7.24 9.16
CA PRO A 78 -15.84 6.53 9.06
C PRO A 78 -16.04 5.78 7.71
N GLU A 79 -15.38 6.22 6.63
CA GLU A 79 -15.48 5.59 5.30
C GLU A 79 -14.62 4.32 5.14
N GLN A 80 -13.64 4.08 6.03
CA GLN A 80 -12.69 2.95 5.95
C GLN A 80 -13.00 1.81 6.93
N VAL A 81 -14.08 1.94 7.71
CA VAL A 81 -14.47 0.98 8.77
C VAL A 81 -15.81 0.28 8.45
N GLN A 82 -16.17 0.19 7.18
CA GLN A 82 -17.04 -0.90 6.70
C GLN A 82 -16.17 -2.11 6.34
N PHE A 83 -15.45 -2.65 7.32
CA PHE A 83 -15.10 -4.06 7.27
C PHE A 83 -16.27 -4.80 7.89
N GLU A 84 -17.15 -5.35 7.06
CA GLU A 84 -18.00 -6.46 7.45
C GLU A 84 -17.05 -7.61 7.86
N MET A 85 -16.66 -7.62 9.14
CA MET A 85 -16.36 -8.89 9.80
C MET A 85 -17.68 -9.64 9.78
N GLY A 86 -17.82 -10.57 8.83
CA GLY A 86 -18.94 -11.49 8.82
C GLY A 86 -19.04 -12.13 10.20
N GLU A 87 -20.09 -11.77 10.93
CA GLU A 87 -20.49 -12.47 12.14
C GLU A 87 -21.03 -13.83 11.70
N ASP A 88 -20.15 -14.80 11.48
CA ASP A 88 -20.50 -16.22 11.34
C ASP A 88 -19.30 -17.07 11.76
N GLU A 89 -19.00 -17.11 13.07
CA GLU A 89 -18.49 -18.35 13.66
C GLU A 89 -18.96 -18.49 15.11
N TYR A 90 -19.98 -19.33 15.26
CA TYR A 90 -20.57 -19.80 16.49
C TYR A 90 -19.54 -20.59 17.31
N TYR A 91 -19.01 -19.99 18.39
CA TYR A 91 -18.45 -20.72 19.51
C TYR A 91 -19.19 -20.34 20.80
N PRO A 92 -19.80 -21.29 21.53
CA PRO A 92 -20.44 -20.99 22.80
C PRO A 92 -19.40 -20.53 23.84
N THR A 93 -19.49 -19.27 24.25
CA THR A 93 -18.77 -18.74 25.41
C THR A 93 -19.16 -19.54 26.67
N PRO A 94 -18.21 -20.11 27.44
CA PRO A 94 -18.52 -20.76 28.69
C PRO A 94 -19.04 -19.74 29.71
N LYS A 95 -20.26 -19.95 30.20
CA LYS A 95 -20.84 -19.20 31.30
C LYS A 95 -20.00 -19.40 32.56
N ILE A 96 -19.56 -18.30 33.15
CA ILE A 96 -18.98 -18.25 34.50
C ILE A 96 -20.09 -18.60 35.50
N PRO A 97 -19.93 -19.58 36.41
CA PRO A 97 -20.87 -19.83 37.49
C PRO A 97 -20.83 -18.70 38.54
N GLU A 98 -22.01 -18.37 39.03
CA GLU A 98 -22.28 -17.39 40.08
C GLU A 98 -21.45 -17.62 41.35
N LYS A 99 -21.05 -16.51 41.99
CA LYS A 99 -20.54 -16.52 43.37
C LYS A 99 -21.66 -16.91 44.36
N PRO A 100 -21.37 -17.64 45.45
CA PRO A 100 -22.36 -17.96 46.46
C PRO A 100 -22.80 -16.72 47.26
N GLN A 101 -24.11 -16.63 47.49
CA GLN A 101 -24.79 -15.63 48.29
C GLN A 101 -24.65 -15.91 49.79
N ILE A 102 -24.59 -14.85 50.62
CA ILE A 102 -24.80 -14.90 52.07
C ILE A 102 -26.08 -14.06 52.38
N PRO A 103 -27.02 -14.52 53.26
CA PRO A 103 -28.34 -13.89 53.41
C PRO A 103 -28.47 -12.80 54.49
N GLU A 104 -29.28 -11.78 54.13
CA GLU A 104 -30.33 -11.03 54.87
C GLU A 104 -30.07 -10.25 56.18
N LEU A 105 -30.42 -8.94 56.19
CA LEU A 105 -31.63 -8.39 56.84
C LEU A 105 -31.83 -6.86 56.57
N ASN A 106 -32.97 -6.49 55.96
CA ASN A 106 -34.02 -5.53 56.40
C ASN A 106 -33.63 -4.08 56.89
N MET A 107 -34.27 -2.95 56.52
CA MET A 107 -35.69 -2.62 56.26
C MET A 107 -35.91 -1.29 55.49
N LEU A 108 -37.06 -1.18 54.79
CA LEU A 108 -38.00 -0.04 54.59
C LEU A 108 -37.56 1.27 53.88
N ASN A 109 -38.15 1.62 52.71
CA ASN A 109 -39.48 2.24 52.49
C ASN A 109 -39.58 3.02 51.14
N VAL A 110 -40.74 2.90 50.46
CA VAL A 110 -41.15 3.38 49.10
C VAL A 110 -41.83 4.80 49.24
N PRO A 111 -42.05 5.72 48.24
CA PRO A 111 -42.60 5.50 46.87
C PRO A 111 -42.26 6.45 45.65
N GLN A 112 -42.11 5.81 44.46
CA GLN A 112 -42.80 5.99 43.15
C GLN A 112 -42.73 7.30 42.24
N VAL A 113 -41.96 7.19 41.11
CA VAL A 113 -42.26 7.43 39.64
C VAL A 113 -42.55 8.89 39.14
N PRO A 114 -42.09 9.41 37.94
CA PRO A 114 -42.27 8.80 36.60
C PRO A 114 -41.19 8.95 35.48
N GLN A 115 -41.24 7.94 34.58
CA GLN A 115 -41.04 7.94 33.12
C GLN A 115 -39.75 8.50 32.47
N ALA A 116 -39.11 7.61 31.70
CA ALA A 116 -38.02 7.89 30.78
C ALA A 116 -38.42 8.85 29.64
N PRO A 117 -37.43 9.58 29.07
CA PRO A 117 -37.43 9.90 27.66
C PRO A 117 -36.26 9.21 26.96
N SER A 118 -36.55 8.11 26.28
CA SER A 118 -35.70 7.51 25.25
C SER A 118 -35.68 8.42 24.00
N LYS A 119 -34.97 9.55 24.03
CA LYS A 119 -34.82 10.43 22.86
C LYS A 119 -33.51 11.21 22.91
N ASP A 120 -32.38 10.58 22.55
CA ASP A 120 -31.23 11.38 22.07
C ASP A 120 -30.32 10.71 21.02
N LEU A 121 -30.61 9.48 20.59
CA LEU A 121 -29.83 8.87 19.49
C LEU A 121 -30.20 9.43 18.10
N LYS A 122 -31.45 9.90 17.91
CA LYS A 122 -31.92 10.47 16.63
C LYS A 122 -31.47 11.92 16.38
N ARG A 123 -31.03 12.65 17.42
CA ARG A 123 -30.59 14.05 17.26
C ARG A 123 -29.18 14.14 16.68
N ILE A 124 -28.30 13.21 17.10
CA ILE A 124 -26.90 13.16 16.64
C ILE A 124 -26.82 12.67 15.18
N MET A 125 -27.65 11.69 14.78
CA MET A 125 -27.65 11.14 13.42
C MET A 125 -28.23 12.10 12.36
N SER A 126 -29.05 13.07 12.76
CA SER A 126 -29.64 14.06 11.83
C SER A 126 -28.72 15.26 11.51
N ALA A 127 -27.62 15.44 12.27
CA ALA A 127 -26.66 16.52 12.06
C ALA A 127 -25.61 16.20 10.97
N ALA A 128 -25.29 14.92 10.76
CA ALA A 128 -24.32 14.49 9.75
C ALA A 128 -24.90 14.40 8.32
N SER A 129 -26.23 14.24 8.17
CA SER A 129 -26.86 14.03 6.85
C SER A 129 -27.20 15.33 6.08
N LYS A 130 -26.98 16.52 6.64
CA LYS A 130 -27.26 17.81 5.94
C LYS A 130 -26.04 18.44 5.25
N GLN A 131 -24.87 17.80 5.29
CA GLN A 131 -23.65 18.36 4.69
C GLN A 131 -23.44 17.97 3.21
N PHE A 132 -24.37 17.23 2.61
CA PHE A 132 -24.29 16.83 1.20
C PHE A 132 -25.61 17.06 0.47
N GLN A 133 -26.01 18.32 0.26
CA GLN A 133 -26.76 18.72 -0.94
C GLN A 133 -26.63 20.24 -1.19
N ARG A 134 -26.07 20.54 -2.36
CA ARG A 134 -26.17 21.77 -3.17
C ARG A 134 -26.99 22.93 -2.59
N LYS A 135 -26.34 24.10 -2.43
CA LYS A 135 -26.99 25.38 -2.70
C LYS A 135 -26.03 26.42 -3.27
N LYS A 136 -26.17 26.63 -4.57
CA LYS A 136 -25.96 27.91 -5.25
C LYS A 136 -26.85 28.96 -4.56
N SER A 137 -26.26 30.13 -4.28
CA SER A 137 -26.85 31.48 -4.19
C SER A 137 -26.54 32.23 -2.89
N THR A 138 -25.79 33.32 -3.09
CA THR A 138 -25.90 34.60 -2.37
C THR A 138 -25.37 34.67 -0.93
N LYS A 139 -24.06 34.93 -0.80
CA LYS A 139 -23.58 36.04 0.04
C LYS A 139 -22.20 36.51 -0.44
N VAL A 140 -22.24 37.43 -1.40
CA VAL A 140 -21.27 38.53 -1.48
C VAL A 140 -21.29 39.23 -0.12
N GLU A 141 -20.13 39.68 0.38
CA GLU A 141 -19.88 40.26 1.72
C GLU A 141 -19.28 39.28 2.74
N ASN A 142 -17.96 39.05 2.63
CA ASN A 142 -17.01 39.12 3.77
C ASN A 142 -15.57 38.62 3.48
N TRP A 143 -15.09 38.61 2.23
CA TRP A 143 -13.69 38.30 1.92
C TRP A 143 -12.92 39.47 1.27
N ILE A 144 -13.28 40.71 1.60
CA ILE A 144 -12.41 41.87 1.37
C ILE A 144 -11.86 42.28 2.73
N LYS A 145 -10.77 41.65 3.15
CA LYS A 145 -9.74 42.16 4.09
C LYS A 145 -8.76 41.03 4.46
N ALA A 146 -8.15 40.44 3.44
CA ALA A 146 -6.79 39.93 3.53
C ALA A 146 -6.01 40.70 2.46
N ALA A 147 -4.84 41.21 2.84
CA ALA A 147 -4.06 42.15 2.06
C ALA A 147 -3.86 41.67 0.61
N ASP A 148 -4.08 42.61 -0.30
CA ASP A 148 -4.11 42.50 -1.75
C ASP A 148 -2.68 42.23 -2.29
N VAL A 149 -2.20 40.99 -2.20
CA VAL A 149 -1.07 40.54 -3.03
C VAL A 149 -1.65 40.23 -4.41
N LYS A 150 -1.90 41.28 -5.19
CA LYS A 150 -2.19 41.11 -6.62
C LYS A 150 -0.96 40.45 -7.21
N SER A 151 -1.12 39.29 -7.85
CA SER A 151 0.00 38.51 -8.38
C SER A 151 0.84 39.28 -9.42
N GLY A 152 0.41 40.48 -9.83
CA GLY A 152 1.08 41.29 -10.84
C GLY A 152 0.81 40.81 -12.26
N LEU A 153 0.12 39.67 -12.42
CA LEU A 153 -0.22 39.10 -13.71
C LEU A 153 -1.33 39.90 -14.41
N THR A 154 -1.18 40.03 -15.73
CA THR A 154 -2.28 40.49 -16.59
C THR A 154 -3.40 39.44 -16.62
N LYS A 155 -4.62 39.85 -16.97
CA LYS A 155 -5.79 38.93 -17.00
C LYS A 155 -5.56 37.71 -17.89
N ASP A 156 -4.92 37.90 -19.03
CA ASP A 156 -4.65 36.82 -20.00
C ASP A 156 -3.57 35.85 -19.48
N GLU A 157 -2.55 36.38 -18.81
CA GLU A 157 -1.51 35.59 -18.17
C GLU A 157 -2.06 34.77 -17.00
N ALA A 158 -2.96 35.38 -16.19
CA ALA A 158 -3.67 34.67 -15.12
C ALA A 158 -4.58 33.56 -15.68
N LEU A 159 -5.26 33.78 -16.81
CA LEU A 159 -6.07 32.75 -17.47
C LEU A 159 -5.20 31.60 -18.00
N ALA A 160 -4.05 31.90 -18.58
CA ALA A 160 -3.10 30.90 -19.04
C ALA A 160 -2.54 30.08 -17.86
N GLU A 161 -2.20 30.72 -16.75
CA GLU A 161 -1.72 30.04 -15.54
C GLU A 161 -2.81 29.17 -14.92
N ILE A 162 -4.05 29.67 -14.82
CA ILE A 162 -5.20 28.87 -14.36
C ILE A 162 -5.38 27.64 -15.25
N ASN A 163 -5.34 27.79 -16.58
CA ASN A 163 -5.51 26.68 -17.50
C ASN A 163 -4.39 25.64 -17.36
N LYS A 164 -3.14 26.10 -17.19
CA LYS A 164 -1.99 25.24 -16.92
C LYS A 164 -2.18 24.47 -15.62
N LEU A 165 -2.49 25.15 -14.52
CA LEU A 165 -2.72 24.53 -13.23
C LEU A 165 -3.87 23.52 -13.27
N GLN A 166 -4.95 23.81 -14.00
CA GLN A 166 -6.05 22.87 -14.17
C GLN A 166 -5.62 21.59 -14.90
N LYS A 167 -4.80 21.71 -15.95
CA LYS A 167 -4.21 20.57 -16.65
C LYS A 167 -3.29 19.76 -15.74
N ASP A 168 -2.45 20.44 -14.97
CA ASP A 168 -1.51 19.81 -14.04
C ASP A 168 -2.27 19.08 -12.90
N ILE A 169 -3.32 19.68 -12.36
CA ILE A 169 -4.20 19.04 -11.36
C ILE A 169 -4.81 17.77 -11.94
N LEU A 170 -5.35 17.81 -13.16
CA LEU A 170 -5.95 16.64 -13.79
C LEU A 170 -4.90 15.54 -14.05
N ALA A 171 -3.70 15.91 -14.50
CA ALA A 171 -2.61 14.98 -14.69
C ALA A 171 -2.21 14.31 -13.36
N LEU A 172 -2.04 15.10 -12.29
CA LEU A 172 -1.70 14.59 -10.96
C LEU A 172 -2.80 13.69 -10.37
N GLN A 173 -4.08 14.02 -10.59
CA GLN A 173 -5.20 13.16 -10.19
C GLN A 173 -5.16 11.81 -10.90
N THR A 174 -4.83 11.81 -12.19
CA THR A 174 -4.73 10.57 -12.99
C THR A 174 -3.58 9.70 -12.50
N VAL A 175 -2.41 10.29 -12.28
CA VAL A 175 -1.24 9.58 -11.73
C VAL A 175 -1.53 9.06 -10.33
N LYS A 176 -2.22 9.82 -9.48
CA LYS A 176 -2.65 9.39 -8.14
C LYS A 176 -3.48 8.10 -8.21
N GLU A 177 -4.45 8.01 -9.12
CA GLU A 177 -5.29 6.81 -9.25
C GLU A 177 -4.49 5.62 -9.80
N PHE A 178 -3.54 5.85 -10.71
CA PHE A 178 -2.64 4.80 -11.18
C PHE A 178 -1.77 4.24 -10.04
N VAL A 179 -1.17 5.11 -9.23
CA VAL A 179 -0.38 4.70 -8.06
C VAL A 179 -1.24 3.95 -7.05
N LYS A 180 -2.44 4.46 -6.75
CA LYS A 180 -3.40 3.80 -5.85
C LYS A 180 -3.76 2.39 -6.33
N SER A 181 -4.19 2.23 -7.58
CA SER A 181 -4.57 0.92 -8.13
C SER A 181 -3.39 -0.08 -8.16
N SER A 182 -2.17 0.38 -8.45
CA SER A 182 -0.97 -0.47 -8.36
C SER A 182 -0.68 -0.97 -6.93
N TYR A 183 -0.88 -0.11 -5.92
CA TYR A 183 -0.74 -0.50 -4.52
C TYR A 183 -1.82 -1.51 -4.10
N GLU A 184 -3.08 -1.26 -4.45
CA GLU A 184 -4.21 -2.17 -4.17
C GLU A 184 -3.99 -3.56 -4.81
N SER A 185 -3.50 -3.59 -6.06
CA SER A 185 -3.11 -4.84 -6.71
C SER A 185 -1.97 -5.56 -5.97
N GLY A 186 -0.96 -4.81 -5.49
CA GLY A 186 0.13 -5.35 -4.67
C GLY A 186 -0.36 -5.97 -3.36
N VAL A 187 -1.27 -5.30 -2.66
CA VAL A 187 -1.91 -5.80 -1.44
C VAL A 187 -2.67 -7.11 -1.71
N THR A 188 -3.39 -7.18 -2.83
CA THR A 188 -4.12 -8.40 -3.22
C THR A 188 -3.18 -9.58 -3.42
N LYS A 189 -2.05 -9.38 -4.13
CA LYS A 189 -1.03 -10.41 -4.35
C LYS A 189 -0.38 -10.88 -3.05
N TYR A 190 -0.11 -9.93 -2.13
CA TYR A 190 0.42 -10.27 -0.81
C TYR A 190 -0.53 -11.20 -0.06
N TRP A 191 -1.82 -10.85 0.01
CA TRP A 191 -2.82 -11.70 0.67
C TRP A 191 -2.98 -13.07 0.01
N GLU A 192 -2.89 -13.16 -1.32
CA GLU A 192 -2.92 -14.42 -2.03
C GLU A 192 -1.75 -15.34 -1.61
N ILE A 193 -0.54 -14.79 -1.51
CA ILE A 193 0.64 -15.52 -1.04
C ILE A 193 0.48 -15.94 0.43
N GLU A 194 0.00 -15.03 1.29
CA GLU A 194 -0.20 -15.31 2.71
C GLU A 194 -1.19 -16.45 2.93
N ASN A 195 -2.29 -16.45 2.16
CA ASN A 195 -3.29 -17.52 2.20
C ASN A 195 -2.72 -18.87 1.76
N GLN A 196 -1.91 -18.89 0.69
CA GLN A 196 -1.22 -20.11 0.26
C GLN A 196 -0.27 -20.64 1.33
N ILE A 197 0.50 -19.76 1.97
CA ILE A 197 1.40 -20.13 3.08
C ILE A 197 0.58 -20.72 4.24
N MET A 198 -0.51 -20.06 4.64
CA MET A 198 -1.38 -20.54 5.71
C MET A 198 -1.96 -21.92 5.41
N ASP A 199 -2.42 -22.16 4.19
CA ASP A 199 -3.00 -23.45 3.81
C ASP A 199 -1.95 -24.57 3.77
N MET A 200 -0.73 -24.27 3.29
CA MET A 200 0.40 -25.18 3.39
C MET A 200 0.76 -25.47 4.85
N GLN A 201 0.82 -24.45 5.71
CA GLN A 201 1.09 -24.60 7.14
C GLN A 201 0.02 -25.44 7.86
N LYS A 202 -1.26 -25.17 7.60
CA LYS A 202 -2.37 -26.00 8.14
C LYS A 202 -2.21 -27.46 7.71
N ARG A 203 -1.84 -27.72 6.46
CA ARG A 203 -1.58 -29.07 5.98
C ARG A 203 -0.39 -29.70 6.70
N VAL A 204 0.70 -28.96 6.91
CA VAL A 204 1.86 -29.42 7.70
C VAL A 204 1.41 -29.79 9.11
N SER A 205 0.71 -28.91 9.83
CA SER A 205 0.22 -29.20 11.19
C SER A 205 -0.63 -30.46 11.25
N ARG A 206 -1.60 -30.63 10.34
CA ARG A 206 -2.41 -31.87 10.28
C ARG A 206 -1.57 -33.13 10.13
N LEU A 207 -0.56 -33.09 9.25
CA LEU A 207 0.33 -34.24 9.03
C LEU A 207 1.24 -34.48 10.24
N GLN A 208 1.76 -33.43 10.85
CA GLN A 208 2.60 -33.54 12.05
C GLN A 208 1.81 -34.17 13.20
N ASP A 209 0.55 -33.76 13.39
CA ASP A 209 -0.34 -34.30 14.42
C ASP A 209 -0.73 -35.76 14.13
N GLU A 210 -1.07 -36.09 12.89
CA GLU A 210 -1.48 -37.45 12.47
C GLU A 210 -0.35 -38.48 12.65
N PHE A 211 0.87 -38.13 12.28
CA PHE A 211 2.02 -39.03 12.34
C PHE A 211 2.87 -38.85 13.60
N ASN A 212 2.55 -37.87 14.44
CA ASN A 212 3.34 -37.46 15.61
C ASN A 212 4.82 -37.19 15.24
N ILE A 213 5.03 -36.52 14.10
CA ILE A 213 6.36 -36.18 13.57
C ILE A 213 6.58 -34.68 13.74
N GLY A 214 7.56 -34.31 14.56
CA GLY A 214 8.09 -32.94 14.60
C GLY A 214 9.17 -32.79 13.54
N SER A 215 8.89 -32.06 12.46
CA SER A 215 9.88 -31.69 11.45
C SER A 215 10.17 -30.20 11.51
N VAL A 216 11.44 -29.84 11.63
CA VAL A 216 11.91 -28.45 11.53
C VAL A 216 12.91 -28.41 10.37
N ILE A 217 12.78 -27.41 9.51
CA ILE A 217 13.73 -27.18 8.42
C ILE A 217 15.05 -26.73 9.05
N GLU A 218 16.16 -27.36 8.70
CA GLU A 218 17.47 -26.98 9.20
C GLU A 218 17.85 -25.58 8.69
N ASP A 219 18.53 -24.78 9.51
CA ASP A 219 18.86 -23.40 9.15
C ASP A 219 19.68 -23.30 7.85
N ASP A 220 20.52 -24.29 7.57
CA ASP A 220 21.36 -24.35 6.36
C ASP A 220 20.51 -24.63 5.11
N GLU A 221 19.52 -25.51 5.24
CA GLU A 221 18.53 -25.81 4.20
C GLU A 221 17.63 -24.59 3.95
N ALA A 222 17.13 -23.96 5.02
CA ALA A 222 16.30 -22.76 4.93
C ALA A 222 17.04 -21.61 4.22
N ARG A 223 18.31 -21.35 4.57
CA ARG A 223 19.14 -20.34 3.88
C ARG A 223 19.34 -20.67 2.41
N THR A 224 19.55 -21.94 2.08
CA THR A 224 19.73 -22.39 0.69
C THR A 224 18.47 -22.15 -0.13
N LEU A 225 17.29 -22.52 0.39
CA LEU A 225 16.01 -22.30 -0.28
C LEU A 225 15.71 -20.80 -0.50
N MET A 226 15.97 -19.95 0.50
CA MET A 226 15.80 -18.51 0.36
C MET A 226 16.73 -17.92 -0.71
N ALA A 227 17.99 -18.37 -0.74
CA ALA A 227 18.95 -17.93 -1.75
C ALA A 227 18.54 -18.39 -3.15
N GLU A 228 18.10 -19.64 -3.31
CA GLU A 228 17.62 -20.17 -4.58
C GLU A 228 16.38 -19.40 -5.10
N ALA A 229 15.40 -19.14 -4.23
CA ALA A 229 14.21 -18.37 -4.59
C ALA A 229 14.55 -16.93 -5.01
N ALA A 230 15.47 -16.27 -4.30
CA ALA A 230 15.94 -14.93 -4.66
C ALA A 230 16.68 -14.94 -6.01
N LEU A 231 17.58 -15.91 -6.23
CA LEU A 231 18.30 -16.04 -7.49
C LEU A 231 17.36 -16.30 -8.67
N LYS A 232 16.36 -17.17 -8.48
CA LYS A 232 15.33 -17.43 -9.49
C LYS A 232 14.54 -16.16 -9.83
N SER A 233 14.11 -15.39 -8.83
CA SER A 233 13.43 -14.11 -9.05
C SER A 233 14.31 -13.11 -9.81
N CYS A 234 15.61 -13.06 -9.51
CA CYS A 234 16.56 -12.23 -10.25
C CYS A 234 16.71 -12.70 -11.70
N GLN A 235 16.81 -14.01 -11.94
CA GLN A 235 16.90 -14.58 -13.29
C GLN A 235 15.65 -14.26 -14.12
N GLU A 236 14.46 -14.40 -13.57
CA GLU A 236 13.20 -14.07 -14.24
C GLU A 236 13.12 -12.57 -14.57
N THR A 237 13.55 -11.71 -13.64
CA THR A 237 13.60 -10.26 -13.87
C THR A 237 14.61 -9.90 -14.97
N LEU A 238 15.78 -10.53 -14.97
CA LEU A 238 16.80 -10.34 -16.02
C LEU A 238 16.28 -10.79 -17.38
N ALA A 239 15.61 -11.95 -17.47
CA ALA A 239 15.01 -12.43 -18.71
C ALA A 239 13.96 -11.44 -19.25
N MET A 240 13.10 -10.91 -18.38
CA MET A 240 12.10 -9.90 -18.77
C MET A 240 12.75 -8.59 -19.27
N LEU A 241 13.83 -8.14 -18.61
CA LEU A 241 14.56 -6.94 -19.04
C LEU A 241 15.27 -7.18 -20.38
N GLN A 242 15.86 -8.35 -20.59
CA GLN A 242 16.45 -8.76 -21.86
C GLN A 242 15.41 -8.78 -22.98
N GLU A 243 14.23 -9.38 -22.75
CA GLU A 243 13.14 -9.38 -23.74
C GLU A 243 12.69 -7.95 -24.10
N LYS A 244 12.53 -7.08 -23.11
CA LYS A 244 12.20 -5.66 -23.35
C LYS A 244 13.28 -4.95 -24.15
N GLN A 245 14.55 -5.22 -23.86
CA GLN A 245 15.68 -4.64 -24.59
C GLN A 245 15.73 -5.13 -26.04
N GLU A 246 15.55 -6.42 -26.28
CA GLU A 246 15.49 -7.00 -27.63
C GLU A 246 14.31 -6.42 -28.43
N LYS A 247 13.14 -6.29 -27.79
CA LYS A 247 11.97 -5.69 -28.41
C LYS A 247 12.22 -4.23 -28.80
N SER A 248 12.74 -3.42 -27.88
CA SER A 248 13.04 -2.01 -28.14
C SER A 248 14.10 -1.83 -29.24
N THR A 249 15.17 -2.63 -29.20
CA THR A 249 16.22 -2.58 -30.24
C THR A 249 15.73 -3.04 -31.60
N ARG A 250 14.84 -4.04 -31.66
CA ARG A 250 14.16 -4.45 -32.90
C ARG A 250 13.29 -3.32 -33.46
N GLU A 251 12.44 -2.72 -32.63
CA GLU A 251 11.57 -1.59 -33.04
C GLU A 251 12.40 -0.39 -33.54
N ALA A 252 13.49 -0.05 -32.86
CA ALA A 252 14.39 1.02 -33.29
C ALA A 252 15.06 0.72 -34.63
N ARG A 253 15.47 -0.53 -34.89
CA ARG A 253 16.02 -0.94 -36.20
C ARG A 253 14.98 -0.87 -37.31
N GLU A 254 13.73 -1.24 -37.02
CA GLU A 254 12.63 -1.17 -37.97
C GLU A 254 12.24 0.28 -38.31
N GLU A 255 12.21 1.17 -37.31
CA GLU A 255 12.04 2.61 -37.55
C GLU A 255 13.22 3.20 -38.33
N HIS A 256 14.46 2.83 -38.01
CA HIS A 256 15.63 3.30 -38.74
C HIS A 256 15.58 2.92 -40.23
N LYS A 257 15.20 1.67 -40.54
CA LYS A 257 14.99 1.23 -41.93
C LYS A 257 13.90 2.03 -42.62
N ARG A 258 12.78 2.32 -41.92
CA ARG A 258 11.70 3.16 -42.47
C ARG A 258 12.20 4.57 -42.79
N ILE A 259 12.99 5.17 -41.90
CA ILE A 259 13.62 6.48 -42.12
C ILE A 259 14.58 6.43 -43.31
N GLU A 260 15.43 5.39 -43.39
CA GLU A 260 16.38 5.25 -44.49
C GLU A 260 15.68 5.18 -45.85
N VAL A 261 14.60 4.39 -45.97
CA VAL A 261 13.77 4.32 -47.18
C VAL A 261 13.15 5.69 -47.51
N ALA A 262 12.62 6.41 -46.52
CA ALA A 262 12.08 7.75 -46.73
C ALA A 262 13.17 8.74 -47.19
N CYS A 263 14.36 8.71 -46.59
CA CYS A 263 15.51 9.53 -46.99
C CYS A 263 15.94 9.24 -48.44
N GLN A 264 16.00 7.98 -48.85
CA GLN A 264 16.33 7.59 -50.23
C GLN A 264 15.29 8.11 -51.24
N ARG A 265 14.00 8.10 -50.87
CA ARG A 265 12.92 8.66 -51.70
C ARG A 265 13.07 10.17 -51.86
N VAL A 266 13.29 10.90 -50.78
CA VAL A 266 13.57 12.35 -50.81
C VAL A 266 14.81 12.65 -51.65
N GLN A 267 15.87 11.86 -51.52
CA GLN A 267 17.09 12.03 -52.33
C GLN A 267 16.84 11.78 -53.83
N SER A 268 15.99 10.80 -54.17
CA SER A 268 15.59 10.51 -55.54
C SER A 268 14.77 11.65 -56.13
N LEU A 269 13.81 12.21 -55.39
CA LEU A 269 13.03 13.37 -55.79
C LEU A 269 13.92 14.60 -55.99
N ARG A 270 14.85 14.84 -55.05
CA ARG A 270 15.84 15.92 -55.17
C ARG A 270 16.70 15.77 -56.43
N GLN A 271 17.19 14.57 -56.73
CA GLN A 271 17.95 14.33 -57.97
C GLN A 271 17.12 14.56 -59.22
N LYS A 272 15.83 14.18 -59.23
CA LYS A 272 14.93 14.46 -60.36
C LYS A 272 14.72 15.96 -60.55
N PHE A 273 14.44 16.69 -59.47
CA PHE A 273 14.25 18.15 -59.49
C PHE A 273 15.50 18.89 -59.97
N MET A 274 16.69 18.47 -59.53
CA MET A 274 17.95 19.06 -60.02
C MET A 274 18.17 18.76 -61.51
N ARG A 275 17.79 17.58 -62.00
CA ARG A 275 17.92 17.22 -63.42
C ARG A 275 16.99 18.07 -64.31
N GLU A 276 15.76 18.32 -63.85
CA GLU A 276 14.81 19.21 -64.52
C GLU A 276 15.25 20.68 -64.57
N GLN A 277 16.11 21.14 -63.66
CA GLN A 277 16.67 22.51 -63.68
C GLN A 277 17.81 22.70 -64.70
N TYR A 278 18.54 21.65 -65.07
CA TYR A 278 19.61 21.75 -66.07
C TYR A 278 19.14 21.52 -67.51
N ASP A 279 17.92 20.99 -67.70
CA ASP A 279 17.32 20.75 -69.03
C ASP A 279 16.55 21.99 -69.58
N GLU A 280 16.52 23.13 -68.87
CA GLU A 280 15.86 24.38 -69.32
C GLU A 280 16.82 25.47 -69.88
N GLU A 281 18.14 25.25 -69.90
CA GLU A 281 19.11 26.20 -70.51
C GLU A 281 19.45 25.84 -71.97
N GLU A 282 18.45 25.85 -72.86
CA GLU A 282 18.66 25.99 -74.31
C GLU A 282 17.61 27.00 -74.85
N PRO A 283 18.01 28.15 -75.42
CA PRO A 283 17.06 29.18 -75.82
C PRO A 283 16.47 28.86 -77.20
N SER A 284 15.17 28.60 -77.26
CA SER A 284 14.43 28.65 -78.52
C SER A 284 13.09 29.35 -78.33
N GLU A 285 12.94 30.45 -79.08
CA GLU A 285 11.75 31.29 -79.15
C GLU A 285 10.50 30.50 -79.55
N GLY A 286 9.36 30.81 -78.91
CA GLY A 286 8.05 30.44 -79.41
C GLY A 286 7.00 30.28 -78.33
N ASP A 287 6.09 31.25 -78.26
CA ASP A 287 4.86 31.26 -77.47
C ASP A 287 4.18 29.89 -77.28
N LYS A 288 3.85 29.56 -76.02
CA LYS A 288 2.47 29.20 -75.60
C LYS A 288 2.32 29.04 -74.08
N LYS A 289 1.34 29.77 -73.59
CA LYS A 289 0.67 29.74 -72.28
C LYS A 289 0.58 28.38 -71.58
N ALA A 290 0.98 28.42 -70.30
CA ALA A 290 0.23 27.96 -69.14
C ALA A 290 -0.17 26.48 -69.06
N THR A 291 0.78 25.61 -68.73
CA THR A 291 0.46 24.34 -68.01
C THR A 291 1.61 23.75 -67.18
N LYS A 292 2.71 24.46 -66.90
CA LYS A 292 3.87 23.89 -66.17
C LYS A 292 3.89 24.13 -64.65
N ALA A 293 3.06 25.05 -64.15
CA ALA A 293 3.00 25.37 -62.71
C ALA A 293 2.31 24.29 -61.85
N HIS A 294 1.57 23.35 -62.46
CA HIS A 294 0.75 22.38 -61.71
C HIS A 294 1.47 21.06 -61.38
N SER A 295 2.62 20.76 -62.01
CA SER A 295 3.43 19.58 -61.69
C SER A 295 4.48 19.86 -60.61
N SER A 296 5.18 21.00 -60.67
CA SER A 296 6.23 21.33 -59.68
C SER A 296 5.66 21.63 -58.30
N GLY A 297 4.47 22.24 -58.20
CA GLY A 297 3.79 22.46 -56.92
C GLY A 297 3.42 21.16 -56.21
N LYS A 298 3.02 20.12 -56.96
CA LYS A 298 2.69 18.80 -56.38
C LYS A 298 3.93 18.06 -55.88
N ASP A 299 5.06 18.18 -56.57
CA ASP A 299 6.32 17.58 -56.13
C ASP A 299 6.91 18.30 -54.91
N VAL A 300 6.77 19.63 -54.83
CA VAL A 300 7.19 20.42 -53.65
C VAL A 300 6.28 20.13 -52.46
N ASP A 301 4.96 20.04 -52.65
CA ASP A 301 4.02 19.66 -51.59
C ASP A 301 4.26 18.21 -51.10
N ALA A 302 4.58 17.29 -52.01
CA ALA A 302 4.97 15.92 -51.66
C ALA A 302 6.28 15.90 -50.85
N LEU A 303 7.27 16.72 -51.23
CA LEU A 303 8.54 16.85 -50.51
C LEU A 303 8.35 17.44 -49.10
N ILE A 304 7.48 18.45 -48.95
CA ILE A 304 7.16 19.07 -47.66
C ILE A 304 6.41 18.08 -46.76
N GLN A 305 5.45 17.34 -47.31
CA GLN A 305 4.72 16.30 -46.58
C GLN A 305 5.64 15.19 -46.10
N GLU A 306 6.54 14.70 -46.95
CA GLU A 306 7.50 13.62 -46.63
C GLU A 306 8.58 14.10 -45.64
N THR A 307 9.00 15.36 -45.72
CA THR A 307 9.89 15.98 -44.70
C THR A 307 9.21 16.05 -43.33
N ARG A 308 7.91 16.36 -43.30
CA ARG A 308 7.09 16.35 -42.07
C ARG A 308 6.95 14.96 -41.47
N GLU A 309 6.85 13.93 -42.30
CA GLU A 309 6.81 12.53 -41.87
C GLU A 309 8.15 12.12 -41.23
N ILE A 310 9.29 12.49 -41.84
CA ILE A 310 10.64 12.28 -41.28
C ILE A 310 10.81 12.99 -39.92
N GLU A 311 10.33 14.23 -39.78
CA GLU A 311 10.29 14.94 -38.49
C GLU A 311 9.44 14.21 -37.45
N GLY A 312 8.29 13.65 -37.86
CA GLY A 312 7.44 12.81 -37.03
C GLY A 312 8.17 11.55 -36.52
N PHE A 313 8.95 10.89 -37.38
CA PHE A 313 9.80 9.75 -36.99
C PHE A 313 10.93 10.16 -36.03
N GLY A 314 11.49 11.36 -36.19
CA GLY A 314 12.48 11.92 -35.26
C GLY A 314 11.93 12.12 -33.84
N ILE A 315 10.64 12.43 -33.69
CA ILE A 315 9.96 12.51 -32.39
C ILE A 315 9.80 11.13 -31.76
N ILE A 316 9.52 10.10 -32.56
CA ILE A 316 9.41 8.70 -32.09
C ILE A 316 10.77 8.21 -31.56
N LEU A 317 11.85 8.47 -32.30
CA LEU A 317 13.22 8.14 -31.86
C LEU A 317 13.62 8.91 -30.59
N LYS A 318 13.25 10.18 -30.46
CA LYS A 318 13.47 10.95 -29.21
C LYS A 318 12.69 10.36 -28.03
N LYS A 319 11.44 9.92 -28.24
CA LYS A 319 10.66 9.25 -27.19
C LYS A 319 11.28 7.92 -26.78
N ALA A 320 11.76 7.12 -27.75
CA ALA A 320 12.47 5.88 -27.47
C ALA A 320 13.79 6.13 -26.69
N TRP A 321 14.53 7.19 -27.05
CA TRP A 321 15.75 7.59 -26.33
C TRP A 321 15.46 8.06 -24.90
N ILE A 322 14.43 8.90 -24.71
CA ILE A 322 13.99 9.34 -23.37
C ILE A 322 13.55 8.15 -22.52
N TRP A 323 12.81 7.20 -23.10
CA TRP A 323 12.37 6.01 -22.39
C TRP A 323 13.54 5.13 -21.95
N ALA A 324 14.53 4.91 -22.83
CA ALA A 324 15.76 4.19 -22.48
C ALA A 324 16.54 4.86 -21.33
N HIS A 325 16.49 6.19 -21.23
CA HIS A 325 17.19 6.96 -20.20
C HIS A 325 16.44 7.06 -18.87
N TRP A 326 15.14 6.72 -18.84
CA TRP A 326 14.30 6.73 -17.64
C TRP A 326 14.27 5.37 -16.92
N GLN A 327 14.95 4.37 -17.47
CA GLN A 327 15.00 2.99 -16.97
C GLN A 327 16.34 2.60 -16.33
N ILE A 328 17.30 3.53 -16.25
CA ILE A 328 18.58 3.43 -15.51
C ILE A 328 18.45 4.23 -14.21
#